data_AF-A0A954VNQ4-F1
#
_entry.id   AF-A0A954VNQ4-F1
#
_cell.length_a   1.000
_cell.length_b   1.000
_cell.length_c   1.000
_cell.angle_alpha   90.00
_cell.angle_beta   90.00
_cell.angle_gamma   90.00
#
_symmetry.space_group_name_H-M   'P 1'
#
loop_
_entity.id
_entity.type
_entity.pdbx_description
1 polymer ?
#
loop_
_entity_poly.entity_id
_entity_poly.type
_entity_poly.pdbx_seq_one_letter_code
_entity_poly.pdbx_strand_id
1 'polypeptide(L)'
;MYSALEIQSISFYVGAQNMKPLRIDHLDQPPLIPSKLGNDSFNHIPSPWGGLTWECIKFWLLNALFAPLVATVYVVIVAEGLRLQLSVFATRLYKLPVPGVGLLRQYDGFDRLDLAVVMSLMLFIAVTYLWIRIWNEIGPSGTLNQRRHALPIFFWLQVAIASVILLFDASIFYMGLQAKASSGWSQTSAIVPLVATVLYAAGLAMLGAWHAEHYERFSSN
;
A
#
# COMPACT_ATOMS: atom_id res chain seq x y z
N MET A 1 -2.87 -4.47 41.78
CA MET A 1 -2.99 -3.89 40.43
C MET A 1 -2.58 -4.97 39.45
N TYR A 2 -3.57 -5.67 38.89
CA TYR A 2 -3.34 -6.71 37.89
C TYR A 2 -3.22 -6.04 36.51
N SER A 3 -2.20 -6.46 35.75
CA SER A 3 -1.86 -5.89 34.44
C SER A 3 -2.96 -6.18 33.42
N ALA A 4 -3.29 -5.21 32.56
CA ALA A 4 -4.28 -5.34 31.50
C ALA A 4 -4.02 -6.53 30.54
N LEU A 5 -2.81 -7.10 30.55
CA LEU A 5 -2.43 -8.29 29.79
C LEU A 5 -3.01 -9.60 30.37
N GLU A 6 -3.30 -9.68 31.67
CA GLU A 6 -3.87 -10.89 32.29
C GLU A 6 -5.38 -11.03 32.02
N ILE A 7 -6.09 -9.92 31.83
CA ILE A 7 -7.52 -9.95 31.54
C ILE A 7 -7.78 -10.44 30.10
N GLN A 8 -6.86 -10.18 29.16
CA GLN A 8 -6.99 -10.70 27.79
C GLN A 8 -6.68 -12.20 27.68
N SER A 9 -5.80 -12.76 28.51
CA SER A 9 -5.48 -14.20 28.46
C SER A 9 -6.63 -15.07 28.98
N ILE A 10 -7.35 -14.59 30.01
CA ILE A 10 -8.49 -15.30 30.59
C ILE A 10 -9.68 -15.31 29.61
N SER A 11 -9.90 -14.22 28.87
CA SER A 11 -10.97 -14.16 27.87
C SER A 11 -10.71 -15.07 26.66
N PHE A 12 -9.45 -15.39 26.36
CA PHE A 12 -9.09 -16.34 25.31
C PHE A 12 -9.26 -17.80 25.77
N TYR A 13 -9.01 -18.09 27.06
CA TYR A 13 -9.14 -19.44 27.61
C TYR A 13 -10.60 -19.89 27.79
N VAL A 14 -11.51 -18.97 28.14
CA VAL A 14 -12.94 -19.28 28.28
C VAL A 14 -13.61 -19.53 26.92
N GLY A 15 -13.11 -18.95 25.83
CA GLY A 15 -13.59 -19.22 24.46
C GLY A 15 -13.29 -20.64 23.95
N ALA A 16 -12.21 -21.26 24.43
CA ALA A 16 -11.80 -22.59 23.98
C ALA A 16 -12.63 -23.74 24.59
N GLN A 17 -13.19 -23.56 25.79
CA GLN A 17 -13.95 -24.62 26.47
C GLN A 17 -15.41 -24.75 26.03
N ASN A 18 -15.94 -23.80 25.26
CA ASN A 18 -17.27 -23.86 24.67
C ASN A 18 -17.30 -24.37 23.22
N MET A 19 -16.18 -24.88 22.71
CA MET A 19 -16.19 -25.61 21.44
C MET A 19 -16.82 -26.98 21.67
N LYS A 20 -18.12 -27.10 21.37
CA LYS A 20 -18.77 -28.39 21.16
C LYS A 20 -17.89 -29.21 20.22
N PRO A 21 -17.58 -30.49 20.52
CA PRO A 21 -16.86 -31.35 19.61
C PRO A 21 -17.62 -31.35 18.27
N LEU A 22 -16.93 -30.93 17.21
CA LEU A 22 -17.44 -30.97 15.84
C LEU A 22 -17.78 -32.43 15.55
N ARG A 23 -19.06 -32.75 15.66
CA ARG A 23 -19.61 -34.07 15.41
C ARG A 23 -19.45 -34.35 13.93
N ILE A 24 -18.48 -35.19 13.58
CA ILE A 24 -18.16 -35.60 12.20
C ILE A 24 -19.17 -36.67 11.73
N ASP A 25 -20.47 -36.40 11.89
CA ASP A 25 -21.54 -37.30 11.45
C ASP A 25 -22.11 -36.85 10.08
N HIS A 26 -21.45 -35.89 9.43
CA HIS A 26 -21.91 -35.29 8.16
C HIS A 26 -20.94 -35.47 6.98
N LEU A 27 -19.93 -36.33 7.12
CA LEU A 27 -19.00 -36.65 6.02
C LEU A 27 -19.57 -37.63 4.97
N ASP A 28 -20.76 -38.20 5.19
CA ASP A 28 -21.37 -39.14 4.24
C ASP A 28 -22.44 -38.52 3.33
N GLN A 29 -22.69 -37.20 3.41
CA GLN A 29 -23.53 -36.56 2.42
C GLN A 29 -22.66 -36.20 1.21
N PRO A 30 -22.86 -36.84 0.03
CA PRO A 30 -22.23 -36.36 -1.19
C PRO A 30 -22.62 -34.90 -1.35
N PRO A 31 -21.68 -34.02 -1.73
CA PRO A 31 -21.96 -32.60 -1.87
C PRO A 31 -23.16 -32.46 -2.81
N LEU A 32 -24.25 -31.90 -2.28
CA LEU A 32 -25.41 -31.52 -3.08
C LEU A 32 -24.91 -30.47 -4.06
N ILE A 33 -24.51 -30.91 -5.26
CA ILE A 33 -24.21 -30.02 -6.38
C ILE A 33 -25.54 -29.33 -6.68
N PRO A 34 -25.66 -28.01 -6.46
CA PRO A 34 -26.89 -27.30 -6.75
C PRO A 34 -27.13 -27.37 -8.26
N SER A 35 -28.05 -28.24 -8.70
CA SER A 35 -28.43 -28.44 -10.10
C SER A 35 -29.25 -27.29 -10.69
N LYS A 36 -29.32 -26.16 -9.97
CA LYS A 36 -29.89 -24.89 -10.40
C LYS A 36 -28.80 -23.81 -10.49
N LEU A 37 -27.71 -24.09 -11.20
CA LEU A 37 -27.04 -23.00 -11.93
C LEU A 37 -27.90 -22.73 -13.17
N GLY A 38 -28.98 -21.98 -12.96
CA GLY A 38 -29.79 -21.46 -14.05
C GLY A 38 -28.92 -20.65 -15.00
N ASN A 39 -29.16 -20.85 -16.29
CA ASN A 39 -28.51 -20.21 -17.43
C ASN A 39 -28.56 -18.66 -17.37
N ASP A 40 -29.35 -18.11 -16.43
CA ASP A 40 -29.52 -16.68 -16.17
C ASP A 40 -28.27 -16.04 -15.52
N SER A 41 -27.37 -16.85 -14.96
CA SER A 41 -26.12 -16.39 -14.33
C SER A 41 -25.04 -16.00 -15.33
N PHE A 42 -25.13 -16.48 -16.58
CA PHE A 42 -24.08 -16.29 -17.60
C PHE A 42 -24.29 -15.04 -18.46
N ASN A 43 -25.47 -14.42 -18.39
CA ASN A 43 -25.81 -13.22 -19.16
C ASN A 43 -25.55 -11.91 -18.41
N HIS A 44 -25.21 -11.96 -17.12
CA HIS A 44 -24.69 -10.83 -16.35
C HIS A 44 -23.17 -10.93 -16.21
N ILE A 45 -22.46 -11.09 -17.33
CA ILE A 45 -21.07 -10.66 -17.37
C ILE A 45 -21.16 -9.14 -17.54
N PRO A 46 -20.99 -8.33 -16.46
CA PRO A 46 -20.95 -6.89 -16.64
C PRO A 46 -19.85 -6.61 -17.66
N SER A 47 -20.23 -6.02 -18.80
CA SER A 47 -19.25 -5.65 -19.79
C SER A 47 -18.22 -4.76 -19.09
N PRO A 48 -16.91 -5.05 -19.16
CA PRO A 48 -15.88 -4.28 -18.47
C PRO A 48 -15.80 -2.81 -18.92
N TRP A 49 -16.61 -2.44 -19.92
CA TRP A 49 -16.78 -1.11 -20.50
C TRP A 49 -18.18 -0.53 -20.23
N GLY A 50 -18.86 -0.98 -19.16
CA GLY A 50 -20.06 -0.32 -18.65
C GLY A 50 -19.78 1.18 -18.54
N GLY A 51 -20.64 1.98 -19.18
CA GLY A 51 -20.33 3.32 -19.67
C GLY A 51 -19.52 4.21 -18.71
N LEU A 52 -18.66 5.04 -19.29
CA LEU A 52 -17.82 6.03 -18.62
C LEU A 52 -18.68 6.94 -17.72
N THR A 53 -18.88 6.54 -16.46
CA THR A 53 -19.66 7.35 -15.52
C THR A 53 -18.90 8.63 -15.22
N TRP A 54 -19.63 9.73 -15.00
CA TRP A 54 -19.02 11.02 -14.67
C TRP A 54 -18.08 10.94 -13.45
N GLU A 55 -18.38 10.06 -12.50
CA GLU A 55 -17.54 9.80 -11.33
C GLU A 55 -16.22 9.10 -11.66
N CYS A 56 -16.21 8.20 -12.65
CA CYS A 56 -14.98 7.60 -13.18
C CYS A 56 -14.07 8.67 -13.79
N ILE A 57 -14.63 9.55 -14.63
CA ILE A 57 -13.86 10.63 -15.28
C ILE A 57 -13.24 11.56 -14.24
N LYS A 58 -14.03 12.01 -13.25
CA LYS A 58 -13.52 12.84 -12.15
C LYS A 58 -12.37 12.18 -11.40
N PHE A 59 -12.51 10.90 -11.06
CA PHE A 59 -11.49 10.15 -10.34
C PHE A 59 -10.17 10.09 -11.12
N TRP A 60 -10.23 9.70 -12.39
CA TRP A 60 -9.06 9.63 -13.24
C TRP A 60 -8.43 11.00 -13.49
N LEU A 61 -9.24 12.06 -13.64
CA LEU A 61 -8.74 13.43 -13.83
C LEU A 61 -8.03 13.95 -12.58
N LEU A 62 -8.63 13.76 -11.40
CA LEU A 62 -8.01 14.14 -10.12
C LEU A 62 -6.71 13.36 -9.89
N ASN A 63 -6.69 12.06 -10.16
CA ASN A 63 -5.46 11.27 -10.07
C ASN A 63 -4.40 11.71 -11.08
N ALA A 64 -4.78 11.99 -12.33
CA ALA A 64 -3.86 12.49 -13.34
C ALA A 64 -3.26 13.85 -12.96
N LEU A 65 -3.96 14.66 -12.16
CA LEU A 65 -3.46 15.96 -11.68
C LEU A 65 -2.60 15.83 -10.41
N PHE A 66 -3.10 15.15 -9.39
CA PHE A 66 -2.46 15.10 -8.07
C PHE A 66 -1.35 14.06 -7.97
N ALA A 67 -1.50 12.88 -8.60
CA ALA A 67 -0.50 11.82 -8.53
C ALA A 67 0.87 12.25 -9.06
N PRO A 68 1.03 12.90 -10.23
CA PRO A 68 2.36 13.31 -10.69
C PRO A 68 2.99 14.40 -9.81
N LEU A 69 2.17 15.29 -9.23
CA LEU A 69 2.65 16.32 -8.29
C LEU A 69 3.24 15.66 -7.03
N VAL A 70 2.47 14.77 -6.40
CA VAL A 70 2.89 14.04 -5.19
C VAL A 70 4.08 13.14 -5.49
N ALA A 71 4.05 12.40 -6.61
CA ALA A 71 5.14 11.54 -7.04
C ALA A 71 6.43 12.33 -7.26
N THR A 72 6.37 13.52 -7.86
CA THR A 72 7.54 14.37 -8.09
C THR A 72 8.16 14.82 -6.76
N VAL A 73 7.36 15.35 -5.84
CA VAL A 73 7.84 15.77 -4.51
C VAL A 73 8.45 14.59 -3.76
N TYR A 74 7.76 13.45 -3.78
CA TYR A 74 8.22 12.23 -3.13
C TYR A 74 9.55 11.73 -3.71
N VAL A 75 9.64 11.58 -5.04
CA VAL A 75 10.85 11.11 -5.73
C VAL A 75 12.04 12.00 -5.41
N VAL A 76 11.87 13.32 -5.44
CA VAL A 76 12.95 14.28 -5.15
C VAL A 76 13.45 14.13 -3.70
N ILE A 77 12.56 14.01 -2.73
CA ILE A 77 12.93 13.91 -1.31
C ILE A 77 13.54 12.54 -1.00
N VAL A 78 12.87 11.46 -1.41
CA VAL A 78 13.29 10.09 -1.12
C VAL A 78 14.56 9.71 -1.86
N ALA A 79 14.77 10.17 -3.10
CA ALA A 79 16.04 9.94 -3.79
C ALA A 79 17.22 10.51 -3.00
N GLU A 80 17.07 11.66 -2.35
CA GLU A 80 18.13 12.24 -1.52
C GLU A 80 18.34 11.45 -0.23
N GLY A 81 17.25 11.00 0.41
CA GLY A 81 17.34 10.09 1.56
C GLY A 81 18.06 8.79 1.21
N LEU A 82 17.78 8.22 0.04
CA LEU A 82 18.44 7.01 -0.46
C LEU A 82 19.92 7.23 -0.75
N ARG A 83 20.31 8.38 -1.33
CA ARG A 83 21.72 8.73 -1.57
C ARG A 83 22.53 8.82 -0.28
N LEU A 84 21.91 9.31 0.80
CA LEU A 84 22.55 9.37 2.11
C LEU A 84 22.72 8.00 2.76
N GLN A 85 21.76 7.09 2.53
CA GLN A 85 21.80 5.75 3.12
C GLN A 85 22.80 4.83 2.44
N LEU A 86 22.81 4.81 1.11
CA LEU A 86 23.71 3.94 0.34
C LEU A 86 24.29 4.72 -0.84
N SER A 87 25.62 4.90 -0.83
CA SER A 87 26.35 5.60 -1.89
C SER A 87 26.18 4.97 -3.28
N VAL A 88 25.87 3.67 -3.35
CA VAL A 88 25.58 2.97 -4.61
C VAL A 88 24.38 3.58 -5.34
N PHE A 89 23.39 4.12 -4.64
CA PHE A 89 22.21 4.73 -5.26
C PHE A 89 22.51 6.08 -5.93
N ALA A 90 23.61 6.74 -5.58
CA ALA A 90 24.09 7.92 -6.29
C ALA A 90 24.73 7.59 -7.65
N THR A 91 24.86 6.29 -7.99
CA THR A 91 25.38 5.87 -9.29
C THR A 91 24.39 6.25 -10.40
N ARG A 92 24.89 6.96 -11.41
CA ARG A 92 24.10 7.34 -12.59
C ARG A 92 23.69 6.13 -13.40
N LEU A 93 22.47 6.13 -13.94
CA LEU A 93 21.90 4.95 -14.58
C LEU A 93 22.73 4.46 -15.77
N TYR A 94 23.32 5.39 -16.55
CA TYR A 94 24.17 5.07 -17.70
C TYR A 94 25.49 4.35 -17.37
N LYS A 95 25.89 4.31 -16.10
CA LYS A 95 27.08 3.57 -15.66
C LYS A 95 26.79 2.09 -15.38
N LEU A 96 25.53 1.67 -15.38
CA LEU A 96 25.18 0.27 -15.15
C LEU A 96 25.58 -0.58 -16.38
N PRO A 97 26.16 -1.77 -16.17
CA PRO A 97 26.58 -2.68 -17.24
C PRO A 97 25.37 -3.43 -17.85
N VAL A 98 24.32 -2.69 -18.24
CA VAL A 98 23.11 -3.24 -18.83
C VAL A 98 23.12 -2.92 -20.34
N PRO A 99 23.03 -3.94 -21.21
CA PRO A 99 23.01 -3.71 -22.66
C PRO A 99 21.82 -2.80 -23.04
N GLY A 100 22.09 -1.79 -23.87
CA GLY A 100 21.07 -0.82 -24.33
C GLY A 100 20.98 0.48 -23.54
N VAL A 101 21.44 0.52 -22.27
CA VAL A 101 21.36 1.76 -21.45
C VAL A 101 22.30 2.85 -21.97
N GLY A 102 23.40 2.48 -22.63
CA GLY A 102 24.31 3.44 -23.27
C GLY A 102 23.65 4.32 -24.34
N LEU A 103 22.55 3.87 -24.94
CA LEU A 103 21.79 4.65 -25.93
C LEU A 103 21.03 5.82 -25.28
N LEU A 104 20.68 5.71 -24.00
CA LEU A 104 19.96 6.75 -23.25
C LEU A 104 20.82 7.99 -22.98
N ARG A 105 22.15 7.88 -23.10
CA ARG A 105 23.08 9.01 -22.95
C ARG A 105 22.85 10.13 -23.99
N GLN A 106 22.22 9.81 -25.11
CA GLN A 106 21.92 10.81 -26.15
C GLN A 106 20.68 11.66 -25.82
N TYR A 107 19.90 11.29 -24.82
CA TYR A 107 18.71 12.05 -24.40
C TYR A 107 19.08 13.07 -23.33
N ASP A 108 18.85 14.34 -23.65
CA ASP A 108 19.05 15.43 -22.70
C ASP A 108 18.14 15.24 -21.47
N GLY A 109 18.73 15.29 -20.27
CA GLY A 109 18.06 15.00 -19.00
C GLY A 109 18.28 13.59 -18.43
N PHE A 110 18.50 12.55 -19.24
CA PHE A 110 18.77 11.19 -18.73
C PHE A 110 20.14 11.08 -18.05
N ASP A 111 21.08 11.95 -18.39
CA ASP A 111 22.40 12.03 -17.74
C ASP A 111 22.33 12.44 -16.26
N ARG A 112 21.20 13.02 -15.83
CA ARG A 112 20.94 13.39 -14.42
C ARG A 112 20.17 12.31 -13.67
N LEU A 113 19.66 11.31 -14.37
CA LEU A 113 18.86 10.25 -13.77
C LEU A 113 19.80 9.23 -13.12
N ASP A 114 19.70 9.13 -11.81
CA ASP A 114 20.46 8.20 -11.01
C ASP A 114 19.59 7.06 -10.48
N LEU A 115 20.26 6.04 -9.96
CA LEU A 115 19.59 4.86 -9.45
C LEU A 115 18.67 5.21 -8.27
N ALA A 116 19.01 6.22 -7.48
CA ALA A 116 18.19 6.73 -6.39
C ALA A 116 16.80 7.19 -6.85
N VAL A 117 16.72 7.93 -7.97
CA VAL A 117 15.43 8.36 -8.54
C VAL A 117 14.57 7.15 -8.94
N VAL A 118 15.16 6.16 -9.62
CA VAL A 118 14.43 4.94 -10.03
C VAL A 118 13.94 4.14 -8.82
N MET A 119 14.82 3.94 -7.83
CA MET A 119 14.48 3.22 -6.61
C MET A 119 13.42 3.94 -5.79
N SER A 120 13.47 5.28 -5.73
CA SER A 120 12.43 6.07 -5.09
C SER A 120 11.09 5.88 -5.80
N LEU A 121 11.03 5.93 -7.13
CA LEU A 121 9.79 5.71 -7.87
C LEU A 121 9.23 4.29 -7.64
N MET A 122 10.08 3.26 -7.59
CA MET A 122 9.66 1.91 -7.24
C MET A 122 9.09 1.84 -5.82
N LEU A 123 9.75 2.50 -4.86
CA LEU A 123 9.29 2.56 -3.47
C LEU A 123 7.94 3.29 -3.38
N PHE A 124 7.75 4.38 -4.13
CA PHE A 124 6.47 5.10 -4.22
C PHE A 124 5.33 4.17 -4.64
N ILE A 125 5.55 3.41 -5.73
CA ILE A 125 4.56 2.48 -6.28
C ILE A 125 4.27 1.38 -5.25
N ALA A 126 5.31 0.81 -4.63
CA ALA A 126 5.18 -0.24 -3.64
C ALA A 126 4.38 0.23 -2.41
N VAL A 127 4.69 1.42 -1.88
CA VAL A 127 4.01 2.02 -0.72
C VAL A 127 2.57 2.38 -1.06
N THR A 128 2.32 2.96 -2.24
CA THR A 128 0.95 3.28 -2.70
C THR A 128 0.12 2.02 -2.84
N TYR A 129 0.67 0.97 -3.46
CA TYR A 129 -0.01 -0.32 -3.60
C TYR A 129 -0.27 -0.98 -2.23
N LEU A 130 0.68 -0.88 -1.30
CA LEU A 130 0.54 -1.38 0.06
C LEU A 130 -0.62 -0.67 0.79
N TRP A 131 -0.74 0.66 0.65
CA TRP A 131 -1.87 1.41 1.20
C TRP A 131 -3.21 0.98 0.61
N ILE A 132 -3.32 0.85 -0.72
CA ILE A 132 -4.53 0.37 -1.38
C ILE A 132 -4.92 -1.00 -0.82
N ARG A 133 -3.94 -1.90 -0.68
CA ARG A 133 -4.17 -3.24 -0.14
C ARG A 133 -4.64 -3.21 1.31
N ILE A 134 -4.01 -2.40 2.17
CA ILE A 134 -4.41 -2.27 3.58
C ILE A 134 -5.88 -1.85 3.68
N TRP A 135 -6.28 -0.84 2.91
CA TRP A 135 -7.66 -0.34 2.95
C TRP A 135 -8.67 -1.35 2.40
N ASN A 136 -8.35 -2.02 1.29
CA ASN A 136 -9.20 -3.09 0.75
C ASN A 136 -9.43 -4.23 1.74
N GLU A 137 -8.45 -4.52 2.60
CA GLU A 137 -8.55 -5.60 3.60
C GLU A 137 -9.23 -5.15 4.90
N ILE A 138 -9.22 -3.85 5.21
CA ILE A 138 -9.98 -3.26 6.33
C ILE A 138 -11.46 -3.10 5.97
N GLY A 139 -11.79 -2.93 4.69
CA GLY A 139 -13.16 -2.72 4.20
C GLY A 139 -14.12 -3.89 4.48
N PRO A 140 -15.45 -3.67 4.41
CA PRO A 140 -16.46 -4.68 4.72
C PRO A 140 -16.38 -5.93 3.83
N SER A 141 -15.96 -5.75 2.57
CA SER A 141 -15.75 -6.79 1.57
C SER A 141 -14.39 -7.48 1.68
N GLY A 142 -13.52 -7.04 2.59
CA GLY A 142 -12.17 -7.57 2.77
C GLY A 142 -12.18 -9.04 3.19
N THR A 143 -11.49 -9.87 2.41
CA THR A 143 -11.34 -11.31 2.72
C THR A 143 -10.64 -11.53 4.06
N LEU A 144 -9.76 -10.61 4.46
CA LEU A 144 -9.09 -10.66 5.75
C LEU A 144 -10.01 -10.38 6.93
N ASN A 145 -11.08 -9.59 6.79
CA ASN A 145 -12.00 -9.37 7.90
C ASN A 145 -12.77 -10.67 8.23
N GLN A 146 -13.18 -11.42 7.21
CA GLN A 146 -13.79 -12.74 7.39
C GLN A 146 -12.79 -13.78 7.93
N ARG A 147 -11.53 -13.73 7.45
CA ARG A 147 -10.47 -14.65 7.89
C ARG A 147 -9.83 -14.28 9.23
N ARG A 148 -10.03 -13.06 9.75
CA ARG A 148 -9.46 -12.59 11.02
C ARG A 148 -9.85 -13.51 12.18
N HIS A 149 -11.09 -14.01 12.16
CA HIS A 149 -11.58 -14.94 13.18
C HIS A 149 -11.01 -16.35 13.03
N ALA A 150 -10.72 -16.79 11.79
CA ALA A 150 -10.18 -18.11 11.53
C ALA A 150 -8.67 -18.21 11.79
N LEU A 151 -7.92 -17.16 11.44
CA LEU A 151 -6.45 -17.17 11.41
C LEU A 151 -5.86 -15.81 11.87
N PRO A 152 -5.93 -15.48 13.17
CA PRO A 152 -5.50 -14.17 13.68
C PRO A 152 -4.00 -13.92 13.51
N ILE A 153 -3.18 -14.97 13.49
CA ILE A 153 -1.72 -14.85 13.35
C ILE A 153 -1.31 -14.27 12.00
N PHE A 154 -1.99 -14.64 10.91
CA PHE A 154 -1.68 -14.13 9.56
C PHE A 154 -2.05 -12.65 9.43
N PHE A 155 -3.12 -12.21 10.09
CA PHE A 155 -3.50 -10.81 10.14
C PHE A 155 -2.41 -9.95 10.81
N TRP A 156 -1.97 -10.35 12.00
CA TRP A 156 -0.91 -9.64 12.72
C TRP A 156 0.42 -9.63 11.98
N LEU A 157 0.78 -10.74 11.31
CA LEU A 157 1.98 -10.81 10.48
C LEU A 157 1.93 -9.79 9.33
N GLN A 158 0.79 -9.69 8.63
CA GLN A 158 0.63 -8.72 7.54
C GLN A 158 0.68 -7.27 8.04
N VAL A 159 0.01 -6.98 9.15
CA VAL A 159 0.06 -5.65 9.79
C VAL A 159 1.48 -5.29 10.21
N ALA A 160 2.23 -6.25 10.77
CA ALA A 160 3.62 -6.04 11.17
C ALA A 160 4.51 -5.75 9.96
N ILE A 161 4.42 -6.54 8.88
CA ILE A 161 5.18 -6.32 7.64
C ILE A 161 4.85 -4.95 7.04
N ALA A 162 3.57 -4.61 6.94
CA ALA A 162 3.12 -3.32 6.45
C ALA A 162 3.66 -2.15 7.30
N SER A 163 3.59 -2.29 8.63
CA SER A 163 4.10 -1.27 9.56
C SER A 163 5.60 -1.06 9.42
N VAL A 164 6.38 -2.13 9.28
CA VAL A 164 7.84 -2.04 9.06
C VAL A 164 8.16 -1.31 7.75
N ILE A 165 7.46 -1.64 6.66
CA ILE A 165 7.65 -0.98 5.37
C ILE A 165 7.32 0.51 5.46
N LEU A 166 6.19 0.87 6.08
CA LEU A 166 5.78 2.26 6.26
C LEU A 166 6.74 3.07 7.15
N LEU A 167 7.22 2.46 8.24
CA LEU A 167 8.20 3.10 9.12
C LEU A 167 9.53 3.33 8.41
N PHE A 168 9.98 2.37 7.60
CA PHE A 168 11.21 2.50 6.82
C PHE A 168 11.09 3.60 5.76
N ASP A 169 9.97 3.62 5.03
CA ASP A 169 9.66 4.66 4.05
C ASP A 169 9.60 6.06 4.67
N ALA A 170 8.86 6.22 5.77
CA ALA A 170 8.78 7.47 6.52
C ALA A 170 10.15 7.93 7.04
N SER A 171 11.00 6.99 7.45
CA SER A 171 12.38 7.27 7.88
C SER A 171 13.23 7.79 6.73
N ILE A 172 13.17 7.15 5.55
CA ILE A 172 13.91 7.61 4.36
C ILE A 172 13.43 9.00 3.94
N PHE A 173 12.12 9.24 3.95
CA PHE A 173 11.54 10.55 3.62
C PHE A 173 12.02 11.63 4.60
N TYR A 174 12.01 11.35 5.91
CA TYR A 174 12.51 12.26 6.92
C TYR A 174 14.00 12.60 6.72
N MET A 175 14.84 11.59 6.47
CA MET A 175 16.26 11.79 6.23
C MET A 175 16.52 12.59 4.95
N GLY A 176 15.74 12.34 3.89
CA GLY A 176 15.80 13.13 2.66
C GLY A 176 15.45 14.60 2.87
N LEU A 177 14.41 14.87 3.68
CA LEU A 177 14.06 16.24 4.08
C LEU A 177 15.15 16.91 4.91
N GLN A 178 15.74 16.19 5.87
CA GLN A 178 16.87 16.72 6.65
C GLN A 178 18.09 17.06 5.77
N ALA A 179 18.38 16.23 4.76
CA ALA A 179 19.45 16.47 3.78
C ALA A 179 19.24 17.76 2.98
N LYS A 180 17.99 18.04 2.61
CA LYS A 180 17.62 19.27 1.90
C LYS A 180 17.60 20.48 2.83
N ALA A 181 17.16 20.27 4.08
CA ALA A 181 17.16 21.30 5.10
C ALA A 181 18.56 21.89 5.34
N SER A 182 19.59 21.03 5.38
CA SER A 182 20.97 21.46 5.63
C SER A 182 21.62 22.22 4.47
N SER A 183 21.18 22.02 3.22
CA SER A 183 21.84 22.55 2.03
C SER A 183 21.30 23.89 1.51
N GLY A 184 20.06 24.27 1.85
CA GLY A 184 19.50 25.57 1.43
C GLY A 184 18.49 26.21 2.39
N TRP A 185 18.18 25.52 3.48
CA TRP A 185 17.07 25.82 4.40
C TRP A 185 17.58 25.82 5.84
N SER A 186 18.84 26.23 6.07
CA SER A 186 19.58 26.04 7.32
C SER A 186 18.94 26.71 8.56
N GLN A 187 17.98 27.61 8.36
CA GLN A 187 17.20 28.24 9.44
C GLN A 187 15.87 27.51 9.76
N THR A 188 15.59 26.41 9.09
CA THR A 188 14.34 25.68 9.27
C THR A 188 14.38 24.88 10.56
N SER A 189 13.35 25.04 11.40
CA SER A 189 13.23 24.30 12.65
C SER A 189 13.22 22.79 12.42
N ALA A 190 13.85 22.04 13.32
CA ALA A 190 13.89 20.57 13.30
C ALA A 190 12.49 19.93 13.37
N ILE A 191 11.46 20.68 13.75
CA ILE A 191 10.07 20.20 13.77
C ILE A 191 9.46 20.10 12.35
N VAL A 192 9.97 20.87 11.38
CA VAL A 192 9.38 20.94 10.04
C VAL A 192 9.48 19.61 9.29
N PRO A 193 10.64 18.91 9.25
CA PRO A 193 10.71 17.59 8.63
C PRO A 193 9.77 16.58 9.28
N LEU A 194 9.61 16.62 10.60
CA LEU A 194 8.71 15.71 11.32
C LEU A 194 7.25 15.94 10.93
N VAL A 195 6.80 17.20 10.96
CA VAL A 195 5.43 17.56 10.55
C VAL A 195 5.19 17.21 9.09
N ALA A 196 6.16 17.48 8.22
CA ALA A 196 6.07 17.13 6.80
C ALA A 196 5.96 15.62 6.57
N THR A 197 6.73 14.79 7.29
CA THR A 197 6.62 13.33 7.22
C THR A 197 5.25 12.82 7.68
N VAL A 198 4.69 13.41 8.76
CA VAL A 198 3.34 13.05 9.24
C VAL A 198 2.27 13.43 8.23
N LEU A 199 2.34 14.65 7.67
CA LEU A 199 1.41 15.10 6.62
C LEU A 199 1.52 14.24 5.36
N TYR A 200 2.74 13.85 4.99
CA TYR A 200 3.00 12.93 3.88
C TYR A 200 2.33 11.56 4.12
N ALA A 201 2.56 10.95 5.27
CA ALA A 201 1.96 9.65 5.61
C ALA A 201 0.42 9.73 5.66
N ALA A 202 -0.13 10.81 6.22
CA ALA A 202 -1.57 11.06 6.24
C ALA A 202 -2.14 11.24 4.82
N GLY A 203 -1.44 11.98 3.96
CA GLY A 203 -1.83 12.19 2.56
C GLY A 203 -1.86 10.89 1.76
N LEU A 204 -0.87 10.02 1.94
CA LEU A 204 -0.87 8.69 1.31
C LEU A 204 -1.96 7.77 1.87
N ALA A 205 -2.19 7.80 3.18
CA ALA A 205 -3.28 7.05 3.80
C ALA A 205 -4.64 7.48 3.22
N MET A 206 -4.85 8.79 3.08
CA MET A 206 -6.06 9.37 2.48
C MET A 206 -6.20 8.98 1.00
N LEU A 207 -5.11 9.01 0.23
CA LEU A 207 -5.11 8.58 -1.18
C LEU A 207 -5.50 7.09 -1.29
N GLY A 208 -4.90 6.24 -0.46
CA GLY A 208 -5.22 4.81 -0.42
C GLY A 208 -6.68 4.55 -0.05
N ALA A 209 -7.21 5.28 0.94
CA ALA A 209 -8.60 5.16 1.37
C ALA A 209 -9.57 5.52 0.23
N TRP A 210 -9.29 6.62 -0.46
CA TRP A 210 -10.10 7.07 -1.59
C TRP A 210 -10.09 6.08 -2.76
N HIS A 211 -8.94 5.46 -3.05
CA HIS A 211 -8.83 4.40 -4.06
C HIS A 211 -9.61 3.14 -3.69
N ALA A 212 -9.56 2.73 -2.42
CA ALA A 212 -10.31 1.58 -1.93
C ALA A 212 -11.82 1.80 -2.04
N GLU A 213 -12.31 2.98 -1.63
CA GLU A 213 -13.72 3.35 -1.73
C GLU A 213 -14.21 3.36 -3.19
N HIS A 214 -13.38 3.87 -4.12
CA HIS A 214 -13.71 3.84 -5.55
C HIS A 214 -13.89 2.40 -6.02
N TYR A 215 -12.97 1.50 -5.68
CA TYR A 215 -13.04 0.09 -6.06
C TYR A 215 -14.32 -0.59 -5.55
N GLU A 216 -14.71 -0.36 -4.29
CA GLU A 216 -15.95 -0.91 -3.71
C GLU A 216 -17.18 -0.48 -4.51
N ARG A 217 -17.32 0.82 -4.83
CA ARG A 217 -18.45 1.36 -5.61
C ARG A 217 -18.60 0.76 -7.00
N PHE A 218 -17.50 0.36 -7.66
CA PHE A 218 -17.56 -0.27 -8.98
C PHE A 218 -17.86 -1.76 -8.91
N SER A 219 -17.47 -2.44 -7.85
CA SER A 219 -17.78 -3.85 -7.66
C SER A 219 -19.24 -4.14 -7.29
N SER A 220 -19.98 -3.13 -6.80
CA SER A 220 -21.39 -3.26 -6.40
C SER A 220 -22.40 -3.01 -7.53
N ASN A 221 -21.96 -2.52 -8.69
CA ASN A 221 -22.80 -2.21 -9.86
C ASN A 221 -22.64 -3.28 -10.95
#